data_AF-A0A7U4QQA8-F1
#
_entry.id   AF-A0A7U4QQA8-F1
#
_cell.length_a   1.000
_cell.length_b   1.000
_cell.length_c   1.000
_cell.angle_alpha   90.00
_cell.angle_beta   90.00
_cell.angle_gamma   90.00
#
_symmetry.space_group_name_H-M   'P 1'
#
loop_
_entity.id
_entity.type
_entity.pdbx_description
1 polymer ?
#
loop_
_entity_poly.entity_id
_entity_poly.type
_entity_poly.pdbx_seq_one_letter_code
_entity_poly.pdbx_strand_id
1 'polypeptide(L)'
;MANHHILDSHGVDISHKDSWHALTTDTLPDGIASIDLTLLELLQRQEKPDVLVPLADLLDGSGALASGLVKEVYELIVQHSSRLGLWVTADTDANALTALKELLLKQALIVIHVPKFADGRNFSFAQTLRQMGYQGEIRVAGEFGRDQIAYLLRVGVDSFVLSEHDMQPDSKFSIDQAFTALASSYDGRNAADLPMFAGA
;
A
#
# COMPACT_ATOMS: atom_id res chain seq x y z
N MET A 1 -1.02 -20.74 -5.86
CA MET A 1 0.32 -20.18 -5.65
C MET A 1 0.17 -18.68 -5.82
N ALA A 2 0.67 -17.86 -4.91
CA ALA A 2 0.48 -16.41 -5.02
C ALA A 2 1.31 -15.92 -6.21
N ASN A 3 0.66 -15.52 -7.31
CA ASN A 3 1.31 -15.06 -8.54
C ASN A 3 1.80 -13.61 -8.41
N HIS A 4 2.27 -13.23 -7.22
CA HIS A 4 2.61 -11.84 -6.88
C HIS A 4 3.93 -11.80 -6.11
N HIS A 5 4.70 -10.77 -6.40
CA HIS A 5 5.98 -10.47 -5.78
C HIS A 5 5.89 -9.14 -5.04
N ILE A 6 6.35 -9.12 -3.79
CA ILE A 6 6.41 -7.91 -2.98
C ILE A 6 7.84 -7.41 -3.03
N LEU A 7 8.06 -6.28 -3.71
CA LEU A 7 9.36 -5.63 -3.76
C LEU A 7 9.43 -4.52 -2.72
N ASP A 8 10.54 -4.44 -1.99
CA ASP A 8 10.84 -3.32 -1.11
C ASP A 8 11.27 -2.07 -1.90
N SER A 9 11.58 -0.99 -1.18
CA SER A 9 11.99 0.28 -1.77
C SER A 9 13.32 0.23 -2.55
N HIS A 10 14.08 -0.85 -2.42
CA HIS A 10 15.33 -1.10 -3.13
C HIS A 10 15.15 -2.10 -4.28
N GLY A 11 13.92 -2.57 -4.53
CA GLY A 11 13.62 -3.57 -5.55
C GLY A 11 13.94 -5.01 -5.14
N VAL A 12 14.19 -5.25 -3.84
CA VAL A 12 14.45 -6.60 -3.32
C VAL A 12 13.12 -7.31 -3.06
N ASP A 13 12.99 -8.54 -3.56
CA ASP A 13 11.82 -9.38 -3.28
C ASP A 13 11.80 -9.82 -1.82
N ILE A 14 10.76 -9.36 -1.10
CA ILE A 14 10.49 -9.63 0.30
C ILE A 14 9.21 -10.48 0.49
N SER A 15 8.68 -11.10 -0.57
CA SER A 15 7.48 -11.95 -0.52
C SER A 15 7.57 -13.03 0.58
N HIS A 16 8.75 -13.63 0.75
CA HIS A 16 8.98 -14.66 1.79
C HIS A 16 8.91 -14.14 3.23
N LYS A 17 9.01 -12.83 3.44
CA LYS A 17 8.93 -12.18 4.75
C LYS A 17 7.53 -11.61 5.02
N ASP A 18 6.65 -11.62 4.02
CA ASP A 18 5.32 -11.06 4.15
C ASP A 18 4.37 -12.06 4.84
N SER A 19 3.96 -11.74 6.06
CA SER A 19 3.14 -12.58 6.94
C SER A 19 1.69 -12.11 7.07
N TRP A 20 1.28 -11.13 6.26
CA TRP A 20 -0.04 -10.51 6.36
C TRP A 20 -1.13 -11.44 5.86
N HIS A 21 -2.14 -11.65 6.70
CA HIS A 21 -3.35 -12.38 6.36
C HIS A 21 -4.45 -11.37 6.05
N ALA A 22 -5.07 -11.45 4.87
CA ALA A 22 -6.20 -10.58 4.60
C ALA A 22 -7.45 -11.17 5.22
N LEU A 23 -8.14 -10.34 6.00
CA LEU A 23 -9.44 -10.68 6.53
C LEU A 23 -10.44 -10.58 5.37
N THR A 24 -10.90 -11.72 4.86
CA THR A 24 -11.76 -11.78 3.68
C THR A 24 -13.14 -11.21 4.02
N THR A 25 -13.54 -10.16 3.30
CA THR A 25 -14.92 -9.67 3.22
C THR A 25 -15.40 -9.74 1.77
N ASP A 26 -16.65 -9.34 1.47
CA ASP A 26 -17.38 -9.68 0.23
C ASP A 26 -16.64 -9.36 -1.10
N THR A 27 -15.56 -8.58 -1.07
CA THR A 27 -14.67 -8.34 -2.21
C THR A 27 -13.19 -8.24 -1.79
N LEU A 28 -12.46 -9.36 -1.85
CA LEU A 28 -11.00 -9.33 -1.78
C LEU A 28 -10.43 -9.02 -3.17
N PRO A 29 -9.60 -7.98 -3.34
CA PRO A 29 -8.87 -7.81 -4.60
C PRO A 29 -7.78 -8.86 -4.70
N ASP A 30 -7.70 -9.52 -5.86
CA ASP A 30 -6.68 -10.53 -6.14
C ASP A 30 -5.28 -9.97 -5.89
N GLY A 31 -4.45 -10.73 -5.16
CA GLY A 31 -3.03 -10.44 -5.01
C GLY A 31 -2.61 -9.54 -3.85
N ILE A 32 -3.53 -9.06 -2.99
CA ILE A 32 -3.14 -8.21 -1.85
C ILE A 32 -2.57 -9.02 -0.67
N ALA A 33 -3.04 -10.25 -0.45
CA ALA A 33 -2.52 -11.12 0.60
C ALA A 33 -2.32 -12.54 0.11
N SER A 34 -1.35 -13.22 0.71
CA SER A 34 -0.99 -14.59 0.37
C SER A 34 -1.99 -15.63 0.92
N ILE A 35 -2.80 -15.26 1.92
CA ILE A 35 -3.70 -16.17 2.64
C ILE A 35 -4.96 -15.41 3.08
N ASP A 36 -6.11 -15.94 2.69
CA ASP A 36 -7.44 -15.53 3.16
C ASP A 36 -7.69 -16.04 4.58
N LEU A 37 -8.21 -15.18 5.47
CA LEU A 37 -8.55 -15.52 6.85
C LEU A 37 -9.94 -15.02 7.18
N THR A 38 -10.84 -15.91 7.61
CA THR A 38 -12.16 -15.51 8.10
C THR A 38 -12.07 -14.97 9.53
N LEU A 39 -13.05 -14.15 9.92
CA LEU A 39 -13.14 -13.65 11.29
C LEU A 39 -13.22 -14.79 12.32
N LEU A 40 -13.95 -15.88 12.02
CA LEU A 40 -14.06 -17.02 12.91
C LEU A 40 -12.70 -17.71 13.13
N GLU A 41 -11.92 -17.89 12.06
CA GLU A 41 -10.59 -18.47 12.14
C GLU A 41 -9.63 -17.59 12.92
N LEU A 42 -9.68 -16.27 12.73
CA LEU A 42 -8.89 -15.31 13.52
C LEU A 42 -9.16 -15.46 15.02
N LEU A 43 -10.44 -15.55 15.41
CA LEU A 43 -10.84 -15.66 16.82
C LEU A 43 -10.49 -17.01 17.46
N GLN A 44 -10.30 -18.07 16.65
CA GLN A 44 -9.94 -19.40 17.12
C GLN A 44 -8.43 -19.66 17.17
N ARG A 45 -7.62 -18.77 16.59
CA ARG A 45 -6.15 -18.92 16.59
C ARG A 45 -5.56 -18.66 17.97
N GLN A 46 -4.59 -19.48 18.35
CA GLN A 46 -3.83 -19.30 19.59
C GLN A 46 -2.78 -18.20 19.47
N GLU A 47 -2.17 -18.05 18.28
CA GLU A 47 -1.22 -16.99 17.97
C GLU A 47 -1.92 -15.85 17.23
N LYS A 48 -1.53 -14.61 17.54
CA LYS A 48 -2.09 -13.41 16.92
C LYS A 48 -1.39 -13.13 15.58
N PRO A 49 -2.04 -13.31 14.42
CA PRO A 49 -1.43 -13.03 13.13
C PRO A 49 -1.36 -11.52 12.86
N ASP A 50 -0.62 -11.13 11.83
CA ASP A 50 -0.74 -9.80 11.23
C ASP A 50 -1.92 -9.79 10.26
N VAL A 51 -2.83 -8.83 10.40
CA VAL A 51 -4.11 -8.83 9.67
C VAL A 51 -4.26 -7.57 8.84
N LEU A 52 -4.65 -7.75 7.58
CA LEU A 52 -5.09 -6.69 6.68
C LEU A 52 -6.61 -6.63 6.64
N VAL A 53 -7.19 -5.44 6.82
CA VAL A 53 -8.65 -5.22 6.79
C VAL A 53 -9.00 -4.15 5.75
N PRO A 54 -10.12 -4.29 5.04
CA PRO A 54 -10.59 -3.26 4.12
C PRO A 54 -11.04 -2.01 4.86
N LEU A 55 -10.53 -0.83 4.48
CA LEU A 55 -11.03 0.41 5.08
C LEU A 55 -12.53 0.57 4.85
N ALA A 56 -13.04 0.21 3.67
CA ALA A 56 -14.45 0.34 3.31
C ALA A 56 -15.39 -0.37 4.31
N ASP A 57 -14.96 -1.50 4.88
CA ASP A 57 -15.76 -2.26 5.85
C ASP A 57 -15.80 -1.60 7.24
N LEU A 58 -14.87 -0.68 7.50
CA LEU A 58 -14.82 0.11 8.72
C LEU A 58 -15.59 1.42 8.60
N LEU A 59 -16.09 1.76 7.41
CA LEU A 59 -16.80 3.01 7.15
C LEU A 59 -18.31 2.81 7.09
N ASP A 60 -19.05 3.83 7.51
CA ASP A 60 -20.48 3.92 7.27
C ASP A 60 -20.79 4.52 5.88
N GLY A 61 -22.08 4.61 5.52
CA GLY A 61 -22.50 5.18 4.24
C GLY A 61 -22.18 6.67 4.05
N SER A 62 -21.67 7.36 5.09
CA SER A 62 -21.19 8.74 5.01
C SER A 62 -19.67 8.85 4.89
N GLY A 63 -18.95 7.72 4.95
CA GLY A 63 -17.49 7.68 4.92
C GLY A 63 -16.84 7.98 6.28
N ALA A 64 -17.61 8.02 7.37
CA ALA A 64 -17.11 8.10 8.73
C ALA A 64 -16.89 6.69 9.30
N LEU A 65 -16.14 6.57 10.41
CA LEU A 65 -15.99 5.28 11.09
C LEU A 65 -17.36 4.74 11.52
N ALA A 66 -17.67 3.54 11.07
CA ALA A 66 -18.89 2.84 11.43
C ALA A 66 -18.97 2.61 12.94
N SER A 67 -20.20 2.67 13.46
CA SER A 67 -20.50 2.50 14.89
C SER A 67 -21.29 1.21 15.14
N GLY A 68 -21.50 0.87 16.42
CA GLY A 68 -22.21 -0.35 16.81
C GLY A 68 -21.40 -1.61 16.51
N LEU A 69 -22.02 -2.60 15.87
CA LEU A 69 -21.43 -3.92 15.63
C LEU A 69 -20.09 -3.86 14.89
N VAL A 70 -19.96 -2.98 13.89
CA VAL A 70 -18.71 -2.86 13.11
C VAL A 70 -17.54 -2.42 14.01
N LYS A 71 -17.80 -1.48 14.93
CA LYS A 71 -16.80 -1.02 15.89
C LYS A 71 -16.39 -2.15 16.85
N GLU A 72 -17.35 -2.93 17.34
CA GLU A 72 -17.07 -4.09 18.21
C GLU A 72 -16.24 -5.15 17.48
N VAL A 73 -16.57 -5.44 16.22
CA VAL A 73 -15.80 -6.36 15.37
C VAL A 73 -14.38 -5.84 15.14
N TYR A 74 -14.21 -4.54 14.85
CA TYR A 74 -12.89 -3.92 14.72
C TYR A 74 -12.06 -4.06 15.99
N GLU A 75 -12.64 -3.78 17.16
CA GLU A 75 -11.97 -3.93 18.45
C GLU A 75 -11.57 -5.40 18.71
N LEU A 76 -12.41 -6.36 18.35
CA LEU A 76 -12.08 -7.79 18.42
C LEU A 76 -10.92 -8.18 17.50
N ILE A 77 -10.89 -7.67 16.28
CA ILE A 77 -9.79 -7.89 15.32
C ILE A 77 -8.50 -7.34 15.92
N VAL A 78 -8.51 -6.09 16.42
CA VAL A 78 -7.34 -5.46 17.06
C VAL A 78 -6.84 -6.30 18.25
N GLN A 79 -7.73 -6.89 19.05
CA GLN A 79 -7.35 -7.73 20.18
C GLN A 79 -6.72 -9.07 19.75
N HIS A 80 -7.11 -9.63 18.61
CA HIS A 80 -6.64 -10.92 18.11
C HIS A 80 -5.53 -10.81 17.06
N SER A 81 -5.12 -9.59 16.71
CA SER A 81 -4.05 -9.33 15.74
C SER A 81 -2.78 -8.81 16.44
N SER A 82 -1.61 -9.14 15.90
CA SER A 82 -0.33 -8.61 16.38
C SER A 82 -0.07 -7.23 15.80
N ARG A 83 -0.18 -7.12 14.47
CA ARG A 83 -0.19 -5.86 13.74
C ARG A 83 -1.45 -5.78 12.90
N LEU A 84 -1.96 -4.58 12.78
CA LEU A 84 -3.08 -4.28 11.90
C LEU A 84 -2.59 -3.43 10.74
N GLY A 85 -3.05 -3.80 9.56
CA GLY A 85 -2.89 -3.04 8.35
C GLY A 85 -4.24 -2.80 7.72
N LEU A 86 -4.31 -1.74 6.93
CA LEU A 86 -5.51 -1.42 6.17
C LEU A 86 -5.17 -1.47 4.70
N TRP A 87 -6.07 -2.01 3.88
CA TRP A 87 -6.06 -1.64 2.48
C TRP A 87 -7.07 -0.55 2.21
N VAL A 88 -6.77 0.26 1.21
CA VAL A 88 -7.58 1.37 0.74
C VAL A 88 -7.62 1.33 -0.77
N THR A 89 -8.81 1.51 -1.33
CA THR A 89 -8.96 1.61 -2.77
C THR A 89 -8.73 3.06 -3.20
N ALA A 90 -7.98 3.25 -4.29
CA ALA A 90 -7.62 4.58 -4.82
C ALA A 90 -8.82 5.41 -5.34
N ASP A 91 -10.05 4.88 -5.30
CA ASP A 91 -11.29 5.59 -5.59
C ASP A 91 -11.76 6.49 -4.43
N THR A 92 -11.27 6.22 -3.22
CA THR A 92 -11.57 6.98 -2.01
C THR A 92 -11.13 8.44 -2.19
N ASP A 93 -11.85 9.41 -1.60
CA ASP A 93 -11.45 10.81 -1.63
C ASP A 93 -10.28 11.04 -0.66
N ALA A 94 -9.23 11.75 -1.09
CA ALA A 94 -8.11 12.14 -0.23
C ALA A 94 -8.56 12.99 0.97
N ASN A 95 -9.63 13.77 0.82
CA ASN A 95 -10.22 14.53 1.93
C ASN A 95 -10.83 13.60 2.99
N ALA A 96 -11.42 12.47 2.58
CA ALA A 96 -11.99 11.49 3.51
C ALA A 96 -10.89 10.85 4.38
N LEU A 97 -9.68 10.67 3.85
CA LEU A 97 -8.54 10.18 4.64
C LEU A 97 -8.19 11.10 5.80
N THR A 98 -8.32 12.42 5.61
CA THR A 98 -7.97 13.39 6.65
C THR A 98 -8.91 13.26 7.86
N ALA A 99 -10.18 12.93 7.63
CA ALA A 99 -11.13 12.64 8.71
C ALA A 99 -10.78 11.36 9.48
N LEU A 100 -10.06 10.43 8.83
CA LEU A 100 -9.67 9.13 9.38
C LEU A 100 -8.22 9.11 9.88
N LYS A 101 -7.57 10.27 9.96
CA LYS A 101 -6.15 10.41 10.30
C LYS A 101 -5.75 9.61 11.55
N GLU A 102 -6.52 9.69 12.63
CA GLU A 102 -6.19 8.98 13.88
C GLU A 102 -6.21 7.45 13.75
N LEU A 103 -7.08 6.92 12.90
CA LEU A 103 -7.12 5.50 12.56
C LEU A 103 -5.89 5.13 11.73
N LEU A 104 -5.67 5.86 10.64
CA LEU A 104 -4.61 5.56 9.68
C LEU A 104 -3.21 5.62 10.31
N LEU A 105 -2.96 6.59 11.20
CA LEU A 105 -1.66 6.74 11.87
C LEU A 105 -1.29 5.59 12.82
N LYS A 106 -2.25 4.76 13.24
CA LYS A 106 -2.02 3.62 14.14
C LYS A 106 -1.68 2.33 13.41
N GLN A 107 -1.82 2.32 12.09
CA GLN A 107 -1.64 1.10 11.31
C GLN A 107 -0.16 0.85 11.04
N ALA A 108 0.24 -0.42 11.03
CA ALA A 108 1.61 -0.79 10.70
C ALA A 108 1.83 -0.83 9.18
N LEU A 109 0.77 -1.08 8.41
CA LEU A 109 0.79 -1.15 6.96
C LEU A 109 -0.47 -0.50 6.38
N ILE A 110 -0.30 0.32 5.34
CA ILE A 110 -1.39 0.82 4.50
C ILE A 110 -1.14 0.37 3.07
N VAL A 111 -2.01 -0.48 2.54
CA VAL A 111 -1.97 -0.94 1.14
C VAL A 111 -2.90 -0.07 0.30
N ILE A 112 -2.36 0.70 -0.63
CA ILE A 112 -3.13 1.44 -1.63
C ILE A 112 -3.36 0.52 -2.81
N HIS A 113 -4.58 -0.01 -2.92
CA HIS A 113 -5.00 -0.86 -4.02
C HIS A 113 -5.57 -0.04 -5.18
N VAL A 114 -5.06 -0.30 -6.38
CA VAL A 114 -5.43 0.36 -7.64
C VAL A 114 -6.17 -0.67 -8.51
N PRO A 115 -7.52 -0.70 -8.46
CA PRO A 115 -8.30 -1.77 -9.10
C PRO A 115 -8.29 -1.71 -10.64
N LYS A 116 -8.05 -0.53 -11.19
CA LYS A 116 -7.84 -0.27 -12.62
C LYS A 116 -6.80 0.80 -12.74
N PHE A 117 -6.00 0.77 -13.81
CA PHE A 117 -5.04 1.83 -14.11
C PHE A 117 -5.68 3.21 -13.90
N ALA A 118 -5.25 3.90 -12.84
CA ALA A 118 -5.89 5.10 -12.33
C ALA A 118 -5.10 6.35 -12.71
N ASP A 119 -5.78 7.51 -12.73
CA ASP A 119 -5.25 8.83 -13.10
C ASP A 119 -4.20 9.41 -12.12
N GLY A 120 -3.43 8.58 -11.42
CA GLY A 120 -2.39 8.99 -10.48
C GLY A 120 -2.89 9.28 -9.05
N ARG A 121 -4.08 8.80 -8.69
CA ARG A 121 -4.63 8.98 -7.32
C ARG A 121 -3.79 8.30 -6.24
N ASN A 122 -3.11 7.19 -6.57
CA ASN A 122 -2.15 6.53 -5.69
C ASN A 122 -1.02 7.46 -5.22
N PHE A 123 -0.50 8.34 -6.09
CA PHE A 123 0.53 9.32 -5.73
C PHE A 123 0.01 10.32 -4.70
N SER A 124 -1.15 10.93 -4.97
CA SER A 124 -1.77 11.89 -4.05
C SER A 124 -2.10 11.22 -2.72
N PHE A 125 -2.57 9.97 -2.72
CA PHE A 125 -2.84 9.19 -1.52
C PHE A 125 -1.58 8.99 -0.68
N ALA A 126 -0.51 8.44 -1.27
CA ALA A 126 0.75 8.19 -0.57
C ALA A 126 1.35 9.50 -0.02
N GLN A 127 1.34 10.56 -0.84
CA GLN A 127 1.81 11.88 -0.41
C GLN A 127 1.00 12.42 0.77
N THR A 128 -0.33 12.32 0.71
CA THR A 128 -1.23 12.82 1.77
C THR A 128 -1.00 12.05 3.07
N LEU A 129 -0.82 10.72 3.02
CA LEU A 129 -0.48 9.91 4.19
C LEU A 129 0.81 10.38 4.85
N ARG A 130 1.87 10.61 4.05
CA ARG A 130 3.14 11.14 4.57
C ARG A 130 3.01 12.55 5.14
N GLN A 131 2.25 13.43 4.49
CA GLN A 131 1.97 14.79 5.00
C GLN A 131 1.19 14.77 6.31
N MET A 132 0.31 13.79 6.52
CA MET A 132 -0.37 13.58 7.80
C MET A 132 0.54 13.07 8.91
N GLY A 133 1.77 12.65 8.57
CA GLY A 133 2.76 12.13 9.50
C GLY A 133 2.79 10.62 9.62
N TYR A 134 2.18 9.87 8.69
CA TYR A 134 2.20 8.41 8.71
C TYR A 134 3.64 7.88 8.55
N GLN A 135 4.08 7.06 9.52
CA GLN A 135 5.42 6.47 9.58
C GLN A 135 5.44 4.97 9.30
N GLY A 136 4.27 4.34 9.21
CA GLY A 136 4.18 2.92 8.86
C GLY A 136 4.53 2.67 7.40
N GLU A 137 4.46 1.40 7.01
CA GLU A 137 4.72 0.97 5.63
C GLU A 137 3.56 1.42 4.74
N ILE A 138 3.86 2.06 3.61
CA ILE A 138 2.92 2.31 2.52
C ILE A 138 3.25 1.33 1.39
N ARG A 139 2.29 0.48 1.06
CA ARG A 139 2.40 -0.49 -0.04
C ARG A 139 1.46 -0.11 -1.17
N VAL A 140 1.89 -0.26 -2.41
CA VAL A 140 1.00 -0.10 -3.58
C VAL A 140 0.74 -1.47 -4.21
N ALA A 141 -0.52 -1.75 -4.53
CA ALA A 141 -0.95 -3.00 -5.17
C ALA A 141 -1.96 -2.72 -6.29
N GLY A 142 -2.13 -3.67 -7.20
CA GLY A 142 -3.06 -3.58 -8.34
C GLY A 142 -2.39 -3.11 -9.63
N GLU A 143 -3.15 -2.45 -10.51
CA GLU A 143 -2.68 -2.06 -11.84
C GLU A 143 -1.93 -0.71 -11.81
N PHE A 144 -0.60 -0.75 -11.69
CA PHE A 144 0.28 0.40 -11.87
C PHE A 144 1.47 0.08 -12.80
N GLY A 145 2.00 1.11 -13.47
CA GLY A 145 3.12 0.94 -14.41
C GLY A 145 4.48 0.86 -13.72
N ARG A 146 5.43 0.10 -14.28
CA ARG A 146 6.81 0.00 -13.77
C ARG A 146 7.52 1.35 -13.76
N ASP A 147 7.24 2.19 -14.76
CA ASP A 147 7.74 3.56 -14.90
C ASP A 147 7.30 4.49 -13.74
N GLN A 148 6.23 4.13 -13.03
CA GLN A 148 5.69 4.88 -11.91
C GLN A 148 6.40 4.58 -10.57
N ILE A 149 7.10 3.44 -10.46
CA ILE A 149 7.73 2.97 -9.21
C ILE A 149 8.67 4.04 -8.65
N ALA A 150 9.56 4.59 -9.46
CA ALA A 150 10.49 5.62 -9.01
C ALA A 150 9.77 6.85 -8.43
N TYR A 151 8.70 7.30 -9.08
CA TYR A 151 7.90 8.43 -8.59
C TYR A 151 7.15 8.08 -7.30
N LEU A 152 6.63 6.85 -7.18
CA LEU A 152 5.97 6.34 -5.98
C LEU A 152 6.94 6.29 -4.78
N LEU A 153 8.19 5.86 -4.99
CA LEU A 153 9.25 5.93 -3.99
C LEU A 153 9.48 7.38 -3.51
N ARG A 154 9.52 8.33 -4.44
CA ARG A 154 9.76 9.76 -4.12
C ARG A 154 8.64 10.37 -3.27
N VAL A 155 7.40 9.96 -3.45
CA VAL A 155 6.26 10.41 -2.62
C VAL A 155 6.16 9.64 -1.30
N GLY A 156 6.99 8.62 -1.10
CA GLY A 156 7.16 7.90 0.15
C GLY A 156 6.45 6.55 0.22
N VAL A 157 6.24 5.86 -0.90
CA VAL A 157 5.85 4.44 -0.92
C VAL A 157 7.06 3.58 -0.56
N ASP A 158 6.85 2.55 0.26
CA ASP A 158 7.92 1.67 0.77
C ASP A 158 7.97 0.31 0.06
N SER A 159 6.82 -0.20 -0.41
CA SER A 159 6.76 -1.52 -1.03
C SER A 159 5.71 -1.61 -2.15
N PHE A 160 5.90 -2.58 -3.04
CA PHE A 160 5.14 -2.72 -4.27
C PHE A 160 4.75 -4.18 -4.47
N VAL A 161 3.47 -4.42 -4.75
CA VAL A 161 2.97 -5.74 -5.17
C VAL A 161 2.93 -5.77 -6.69
N LEU A 162 3.71 -6.65 -7.30
CA LEU A 162 3.79 -6.83 -8.74
C LEU A 162 3.32 -8.22 -9.12
N SER A 163 2.62 -8.35 -10.24
CA SER A 163 2.27 -9.66 -10.78
C SER A 163 3.49 -10.38 -11.36
N GLU A 164 3.43 -11.71 -11.51
CA GLU A 164 4.47 -12.46 -12.24
C GLU A 164 4.71 -11.91 -13.65
N HIS A 165 3.66 -11.42 -14.33
CA HIS A 165 3.77 -10.79 -15.64
C HIS A 165 4.59 -9.49 -15.57
N ASP A 166 4.43 -8.71 -14.50
CA ASP A 166 5.18 -7.48 -14.29
C ASP A 166 6.64 -7.71 -13.87
N MET A 167 6.99 -8.94 -13.48
CA MET A 167 8.39 -9.32 -13.23
C MET A 167 9.15 -9.74 -14.49
N GLN A 168 8.45 -10.06 -15.60
CA GLN A 168 9.12 -10.55 -16.79
C GLN A 168 9.94 -9.44 -17.49
N PRO A 169 11.20 -9.72 -17.88
CA PRO A 169 12.09 -8.74 -18.51
C PRO A 169 11.76 -8.41 -19.97
N ASP A 170 10.64 -8.90 -20.52
CA ASP A 170 10.28 -8.77 -21.94
C ASP A 170 9.71 -7.38 -22.32
N SER A 171 9.63 -6.47 -21.35
CA SER A 171 9.26 -5.08 -21.58
C SER A 171 10.53 -4.22 -21.68
N LYS A 172 10.51 -3.19 -22.53
CA LYS A 172 11.60 -2.23 -22.80
C LYS A 172 12.23 -1.54 -21.57
N PHE A 173 11.80 -1.87 -20.36
CA PHE A 173 12.16 -1.29 -19.08
C PHE A 173 12.24 -2.40 -18.02
N SER A 174 13.46 -2.71 -17.56
CA SER A 174 13.72 -3.75 -16.55
C SER A 174 13.28 -3.31 -15.16
N ILE A 175 12.98 -4.25 -14.27
CA ILE A 175 12.57 -3.94 -12.91
C ILE A 175 13.64 -3.12 -12.15
N ASP A 176 14.92 -3.43 -12.31
CA ASP A 176 16.01 -2.65 -11.70
C ASP A 176 16.03 -1.19 -12.15
N GLN A 177 15.64 -0.93 -13.41
CA GLN A 177 15.54 0.43 -13.95
C GLN A 177 14.33 1.15 -13.35
N ALA A 178 13.27 0.44 -12.98
CA ALA A 178 12.09 1.02 -12.33
C ALA A 178 12.41 1.64 -10.97
N PHE A 179 13.35 1.06 -10.22
CA PHE A 179 13.79 1.60 -8.93
C PHE A 179 14.86 2.68 -9.05
N THR A 180 15.60 2.72 -10.17
CA THR A 180 16.74 3.65 -10.36
C THR A 180 16.52 4.77 -11.38
N ALA A 181 15.43 4.75 -12.14
CA ALA A 181 15.18 5.71 -13.23
C ALA A 181 15.26 7.19 -12.79
N LEU A 182 14.82 7.51 -11.57
CA LEU A 182 14.91 8.88 -11.05
C LEU A 182 16.28 9.26 -10.49
N ALA A 183 17.16 8.32 -10.15
CA ALA A 183 18.53 8.65 -9.73
C ALA A 183 19.32 9.34 -10.86
N SER A 184 18.89 9.14 -12.11
CA SER A 184 19.46 9.80 -13.30
C SER A 184 18.71 11.08 -13.73
N SER A 185 17.57 11.38 -13.09
CA SER A 185 16.70 12.50 -13.47
C SER A 185 16.80 13.62 -12.44
N TYR A 186 17.22 14.80 -12.89
CA TYR A 186 17.36 16.03 -12.12
C TYR A 186 16.18 16.27 -11.14
N ASP A 187 16.45 16.25 -9.81
CA ASP A 187 15.44 16.34 -8.73
C ASP A 187 14.81 17.74 -8.59
N GLY A 188 15.28 18.75 -9.33
CA GLY A 188 14.73 20.12 -9.32
C GLY A 188 14.95 20.89 -8.03
N ARG A 189 15.48 20.25 -6.98
CA ARG A 189 15.76 20.83 -5.67
C ARG A 189 17.10 21.55 -5.58
N ASN A 190 18.03 21.23 -6.48
CA ASN A 190 19.36 21.82 -6.51
C ASN A 190 19.65 22.36 -7.91
N ALA A 191 19.57 23.68 -8.08
CA ALA A 191 19.85 24.35 -9.36
C ALA A 191 21.28 24.09 -9.87
N ALA A 192 22.24 23.78 -8.98
CA ALA A 192 23.62 23.52 -9.37
C ALA A 192 23.81 22.20 -10.13
N ASP A 193 22.85 21.26 -10.04
CA ASP A 193 22.91 19.97 -10.72
C ASP A 193 22.36 20.02 -12.17
N LEU A 194 22.01 21.21 -12.67
CA LEU A 194 21.64 21.38 -14.07
C LEU A 194 22.89 21.26 -14.95
N PRO A 195 22.81 20.53 -16.08
CA PRO A 195 23.89 20.47 -17.07
C PRO A 195 24.33 21.87 -17.56
N MET A 196 23.43 22.85 -17.50
CA MET A 196 23.68 24.24 -17.89
C MET A 196 24.56 25.01 -16.88
N PHE A 197 24.67 24.56 -15.62
CA PHE A 197 25.42 25.23 -14.55
C PHE A 197 26.63 24.42 -14.06
N ALA A 198 26.81 23.19 -14.53
CA ALA A 198 27.99 22.37 -14.27
C ALA A 198 29.21 22.88 -15.08
N GLY A 199 29.79 24.01 -14.67
CA GLY A 199 31.00 24.54 -15.33
C GLY A 199 31.32 26.01 -15.09
N ALA A 200 31.09 26.55 -13.89
CA ALA A 200 31.57 27.88 -13.50
C ALA A 200 32.55 27.76 -12.32
#